data_AF-A0A951CGU0-F1
#
_entry.id   AF-A0A951CGU0-F1
#
_cell.length_a   1.000
_cell.length_b   1.000
_cell.length_c   1.000
_cell.angle_alpha   90.00
_cell.angle_beta   90.00
_cell.angle_gamma   90.00
#
_symmetry.space_group_name_H-M   'P 1'
#
loop_
_entity.id
_entity.type
_entity.pdbx_description
1 polymer ?
#
loop_
_entity_poly.entity_id
_entity_poly.type
_entity_poly.pdbx_seq_one_letter_code
_entity_poly.pdbx_strand_id
1 'polypeptide(L)'
;MSTRAFWFSCAFAGRAMRGAALMSCFVLTLFVPGFSQQPPSETKKILTPEQQALQQQIRDLDAKRATLRAQAKQGFDAEMAREKAGDCKTANNTYEFNVCFGKAVEVTDQNLKSYEDAIRALLGLKYPDLTGGPPVPGPGGVALTREQDVAEFDHVEQLWHSYLDALSTAAFHRFSGGTGGPSFEMETHLRLVRSHMTELDSLYEMLLRH
;
A
#
# COMPACT_ATOMS: atom_id res chain seq x y z
N MET A 1 -18.37 -17.20 38.24
CA MET A 1 -17.86 -18.57 37.98
C MET A 1 -17.85 -18.80 36.47
N SER A 2 -16.71 -19.25 35.95
CA SER A 2 -16.47 -19.81 34.61
C SER A 2 -16.30 -18.84 33.42
N THR A 3 -15.04 -18.45 33.22
CA THR A 3 -14.40 -18.02 31.97
C THR A 3 -14.31 -19.18 30.97
N ARG A 4 -14.64 -18.96 29.69
CA ARG A 4 -14.06 -19.72 28.58
C ARG A 4 -13.86 -18.81 27.36
N ALA A 5 -12.58 -18.51 27.12
CA ALA A 5 -12.07 -18.05 25.85
C ALA A 5 -12.06 -19.21 24.85
N PHE A 6 -12.43 -18.95 23.59
CA PHE A 6 -12.14 -19.85 22.48
C PHE A 6 -11.36 -19.07 21.41
N TRP A 7 -10.07 -19.39 21.37
CA TRP A 7 -9.17 -19.14 20.25
C TRP A 7 -9.34 -20.28 19.25
N PHE A 8 -9.30 -20.01 17.95
CA PHE A 8 -9.00 -21.03 16.93
C PHE A 8 -7.87 -20.55 16.04
N SER A 9 -6.78 -21.32 16.09
CA SER A 9 -5.53 -21.14 15.37
C SER A 9 -5.65 -21.57 13.90
N CYS A 10 -5.01 -20.82 13.00
CA CYS A 10 -4.58 -21.30 11.70
C CYS A 10 -3.48 -22.35 11.85
N ALA A 11 -3.60 -23.47 11.14
CA ALA A 11 -2.51 -24.42 10.91
C ALA A 11 -2.17 -24.43 9.41
N PHE A 12 -1.01 -23.89 9.07
CA PHE A 12 -0.41 -23.97 7.74
C PHE A 12 0.47 -25.22 7.69
N ALA A 13 0.11 -26.19 6.84
CA ALA A 13 0.85 -27.44 6.69
C ALA A 13 1.77 -27.40 5.46
N GLY A 14 3.08 -27.57 5.72
CA GLY A 14 3.92 -28.59 5.07
C GLY A 14 4.32 -28.42 3.59
N ARG A 15 5.57 -27.99 3.37
CA ARG A 15 6.37 -28.24 2.14
C ARG A 15 6.65 -29.73 1.94
N ALA A 16 6.60 -30.19 0.68
CA ALA A 16 7.57 -31.15 0.14
C ALA A 16 7.50 -31.19 -1.40
N MET A 17 8.56 -30.78 -2.09
CA MET A 17 8.87 -31.28 -3.43
C MET A 17 10.38 -31.43 -3.55
N ARG A 18 10.83 -32.69 -3.46
CA ARG A 18 12.13 -33.19 -3.92
C ARG A 18 11.87 -33.90 -5.25
N GLY A 19 12.52 -33.47 -6.32
CA GLY A 19 12.48 -34.13 -7.62
C GLY A 19 13.85 -33.99 -8.28
N ALA A 20 14.52 -35.13 -8.47
CA ALA A 20 15.82 -35.27 -9.09
C ALA A 20 15.68 -35.63 -10.58
N ALA A 21 16.57 -35.12 -11.43
CA ALA A 21 16.99 -35.68 -12.73
C ALA A 21 18.21 -34.86 -13.20
N LEU A 22 19.46 -35.35 -13.17
CA LEU A 22 20.15 -36.27 -14.11
C LEU A 22 20.16 -35.84 -15.59
N MET A 23 21.40 -35.70 -16.08
CA MET A 23 21.92 -36.21 -17.37
C MET A 23 21.85 -35.36 -18.66
N SER A 24 23.06 -34.97 -19.09
CA SER A 24 23.68 -35.33 -20.40
C SER A 24 23.81 -34.27 -21.49
N CYS A 25 25.08 -34.02 -21.85
CA CYS A 25 25.71 -33.74 -23.15
C CYS A 25 24.88 -33.11 -24.30
N PHE A 26 25.41 -32.03 -24.90
CA PHE A 26 26.17 -32.13 -26.16
C PHE A 26 26.87 -30.81 -26.51
N VAL A 27 28.13 -30.93 -26.93
CA VAL A 27 28.96 -29.90 -27.54
C VAL A 27 28.47 -29.63 -28.96
N LEU A 28 28.27 -28.36 -29.32
CA LEU A 28 28.31 -27.88 -30.70
C LEU A 28 28.77 -26.41 -30.71
N THR A 29 30.09 -26.24 -30.70
CA THR A 29 30.78 -25.00 -31.05
C THR A 29 30.60 -24.72 -32.54
N LEU A 30 29.69 -23.81 -32.90
CA LEU A 30 29.67 -23.21 -34.23
C LEU A 30 30.58 -21.98 -34.23
N PHE A 31 31.75 -22.14 -34.83
CA PHE A 31 32.63 -21.03 -35.23
C PHE A 31 31.91 -20.21 -36.31
N VAL A 32 31.41 -19.03 -35.95
CA VAL A 32 31.00 -18.00 -36.92
C VAL A 32 32.24 -17.13 -37.21
N PRO A 33 32.66 -16.97 -38.47
CA PRO A 33 33.76 -16.07 -38.82
C PRO A 33 33.36 -14.63 -38.49
N GLY A 34 34.19 -13.98 -37.67
CA GLY A 34 34.02 -12.61 -37.24
C GLY A 34 34.05 -11.65 -38.43
N PHE A 35 32.89 -11.07 -38.74
CA PHE A 35 32.86 -9.72 -39.27
C PHE A 35 33.39 -8.80 -38.17
N SER A 36 34.63 -8.33 -38.32
CA SER A 36 35.18 -7.24 -37.52
C SER A 36 34.34 -5.99 -37.81
N GLN A 37 33.26 -5.80 -37.03
CA GLN A 37 32.65 -4.50 -36.90
C GLN A 37 33.66 -3.61 -36.17
N GLN A 38 34.22 -2.67 -36.93
CA GLN A 38 34.96 -1.54 -36.38
C GLN A 38 34.12 -0.95 -35.24
N PRO A 39 34.65 -0.89 -33.99
CA PRO A 39 33.88 -0.33 -32.89
C PRO A 39 33.49 1.09 -33.30
N PRO A 40 32.19 1.46 -33.27
CA PRO A 40 31.78 2.81 -33.57
C PRO A 40 32.57 3.74 -32.66
N SER A 41 33.28 4.69 -33.26
CA SER A 41 34.06 5.70 -32.56
C SER A 41 33.25 6.24 -31.40
N GLU A 42 33.73 5.99 -30.18
CA GLU A 42 33.07 6.35 -28.93
C GLU A 42 32.97 7.88 -28.85
N THR A 43 31.91 8.41 -29.45
CA THR A 43 31.66 9.84 -29.47
C THR A 43 31.18 10.17 -28.07
N LYS A 44 32.03 10.82 -27.28
CA LYS A 44 31.71 11.26 -25.92
C LYS A 44 30.44 12.11 -25.98
N LYS A 45 29.28 11.51 -25.70
CA LYS A 45 27.97 12.17 -25.70
C LYS A 45 27.97 13.16 -24.54
N ILE A 46 28.36 14.40 -24.83
CA ILE A 46 28.18 15.51 -23.90
C ILE A 46 26.67 15.79 -23.87
N LEU A 47 26.02 15.52 -22.74
CA LEU A 47 24.59 15.85 -22.58
C LEU A 47 24.39 17.35 -22.81
N THR A 48 23.32 17.71 -23.52
CA THR A 48 22.91 19.11 -23.61
C THR A 48 22.47 19.61 -22.21
N PRO A 49 22.54 20.93 -21.94
CA PRO A 49 22.04 21.48 -20.67
C PRO A 49 20.58 21.09 -20.37
N GLU A 50 19.74 21.02 -21.41
CA GLU A 50 18.34 20.57 -21.30
C GLU A 50 18.24 19.10 -20.90
N GLN A 51 19.08 18.22 -21.46
CA GLN A 51 19.13 16.81 -21.07
C GLN A 51 19.59 16.66 -19.62
N GLN A 52 20.54 17.47 -19.17
CA GLN A 52 21.00 17.47 -17.77
C GLN A 52 19.88 17.92 -16.82
N ALA A 53 19.14 18.96 -17.18
CA ALA A 53 18.02 19.46 -16.39
C ALA A 53 16.89 18.41 -16.27
N LEU A 54 16.52 17.76 -17.38
CA LEU A 54 15.54 16.68 -17.37
C LEU A 54 16.01 15.50 -16.51
N GLN A 55 17.28 15.12 -16.62
CA GLN A 55 17.84 14.03 -15.82
C GLN A 55 17.81 14.36 -14.32
N GLN A 56 18.04 15.62 -13.94
CA GLN A 56 17.91 16.05 -12.55
C GLN A 56 16.46 16.01 -12.08
N GLN A 57 15.51 16.50 -12.89
CA GLN A 57 14.08 16.44 -12.56
C GLN A 57 13.59 15.01 -12.35
N ILE A 58 14.03 14.07 -13.17
CA ILE A 58 13.69 12.64 -13.02
C ILE A 58 14.25 12.10 -11.69
N ARG A 59 15.52 12.40 -11.37
CA ARG A 59 16.12 11.99 -10.08
C ARG A 59 15.35 12.55 -8.88
N ASP A 60 14.96 13.82 -8.93
CA ASP A 60 14.22 14.47 -7.86
C ASP A 60 12.82 13.86 -7.69
N LEU A 61 12.15 13.53 -8.80
CA LEU A 61 10.87 12.84 -8.79
C LEU A 61 10.97 11.43 -8.22
N ASP A 62 11.99 10.66 -8.60
CA ASP A 62 12.22 9.31 -8.09
C ASP A 62 12.52 9.34 -6.59
N ALA A 63 13.34 10.29 -6.14
CA ALA A 63 13.61 10.49 -4.72
C ALA A 63 12.32 10.83 -3.94
N LYS A 64 11.50 11.75 -4.47
CA LYS A 64 10.21 12.11 -3.86
C LYS A 64 9.27 10.89 -3.79
N ARG A 65 9.19 10.11 -4.87
CA ARG A 65 8.38 8.89 -4.91
C ARG A 65 8.83 7.88 -3.85
N ALA A 66 10.14 7.67 -3.72
CA ALA A 66 10.70 6.77 -2.71
C ALA A 66 10.36 7.22 -1.29
N THR A 67 10.44 8.53 -0.99
CA THR A 67 10.05 9.08 0.31
C THR A 67 8.57 8.83 0.61
N LEU A 68 7.68 9.12 -0.34
CA LEU A 68 6.24 8.91 -0.15
C LEU A 68 5.90 7.43 0.07
N ARG A 69 6.54 6.52 -0.68
CA ARG A 69 6.37 5.07 -0.47
C ARG A 69 6.85 4.61 0.89
N ALA A 70 7.98 5.16 1.37
CA ALA A 70 8.47 4.85 2.70
C ALA A 70 7.49 5.32 3.78
N GLN A 71 6.89 6.51 3.61
CA GLN A 71 5.86 7.03 4.52
C GLN A 71 4.60 6.14 4.52
N ALA A 72 4.09 5.77 3.35
CA ALA A 72 2.96 4.85 3.24
C ALA A 72 3.29 3.52 3.92
N LYS A 73 4.44 2.92 3.60
CA LYS A 73 4.88 1.66 4.22
C LYS A 73 4.98 1.76 5.74
N GLN A 74 5.50 2.85 6.27
CA GLN A 74 5.62 3.06 7.70
C GLN A 74 4.26 3.05 8.39
N GLY A 75 3.28 3.80 7.87
CA GLY A 75 1.92 3.86 8.44
C GLY A 75 1.23 2.49 8.40
N PHE A 76 1.31 1.81 7.25
CA PHE A 76 0.75 0.47 7.08
C PHE A 76 1.39 -0.57 7.99
N ASP A 77 2.72 -0.69 7.98
CA ASP A 77 3.44 -1.67 8.80
C ASP A 77 3.20 -1.44 10.30
N ALA A 78 3.12 -0.18 10.74
CA ALA A 78 2.82 0.16 12.13
C ALA A 78 1.43 -0.35 12.54
N GLU A 79 0.41 -0.16 11.68
CA GLU A 79 -0.94 -0.60 11.99
C GLU A 79 -1.09 -2.13 11.94
N MET A 80 -0.49 -2.79 10.94
CA MET A 80 -0.50 -4.25 10.85
C MET A 80 0.25 -4.90 12.02
N ALA A 81 1.34 -4.28 12.48
CA ALA A 81 2.05 -4.74 13.68
C ALA A 81 1.17 -4.62 14.94
N ARG A 82 0.40 -3.53 15.07
CA ARG A 82 -0.54 -3.34 16.17
C ARG A 82 -1.69 -4.34 16.14
N GLU A 83 -2.30 -4.56 14.98
CA GLU A 83 -3.34 -5.58 14.81
C GLU A 83 -2.85 -6.95 15.25
N LYS A 84 -1.66 -7.35 14.77
CA LYS A 84 -1.03 -8.62 15.16
C LYS A 84 -0.72 -8.69 16.66
N ALA A 85 -0.29 -7.58 17.26
CA ALA A 85 -0.05 -7.50 18.69
C ALA A 85 -1.35 -7.60 19.50
N GLY A 86 -2.50 -7.26 18.91
CA GLY A 86 -3.82 -7.23 19.52
C GLY A 86 -4.02 -6.04 20.46
N ASP A 87 -5.22 -5.47 20.46
CA ASP A 87 -5.53 -4.29 21.27
C ASP A 87 -5.97 -4.67 22.71
N CYS A 88 -5.65 -3.79 23.66
CA CYS A 88 -6.26 -3.74 25.00
C CYS A 88 -6.23 -5.04 25.84
N LYS A 89 -5.23 -5.90 25.64
CA LYS A 89 -5.08 -7.20 26.33
C LYS A 89 -5.05 -7.14 27.86
N THR A 90 -4.66 -5.98 28.42
CA THR A 90 -4.50 -5.79 29.87
C THR A 90 -5.68 -5.09 30.53
N ALA A 91 -6.69 -4.67 29.77
CA ALA A 91 -7.89 -4.03 30.31
C ALA A 91 -8.78 -5.08 31.01
N ASN A 92 -9.19 -4.80 32.25
CA ASN A 92 -9.90 -5.76 33.10
C ASN A 92 -11.32 -5.31 33.47
N ASN A 93 -11.73 -4.12 33.05
CA ASN A 93 -13.07 -3.61 33.24
C ASN A 93 -13.46 -2.71 32.06
N THR A 94 -14.76 -2.43 31.93
CA THR A 94 -15.31 -1.66 30.81
C THR A 94 -14.71 -0.26 30.69
N TYR A 95 -14.40 0.39 31.81
CA TYR A 95 -13.77 1.71 31.80
C TYR A 95 -12.37 1.64 31.17
N GLU A 96 -11.54 0.69 31.60
CA GLU A 96 -10.21 0.46 31.03
C GLU A 96 -10.26 0.08 29.55
N PHE A 97 -11.25 -0.72 29.14
CA PHE A 97 -11.47 -1.01 27.72
C PHE A 97 -11.77 0.25 26.93
N ASN A 98 -12.71 1.08 27.38
CA ASN A 98 -13.08 2.31 26.69
C ASN A 98 -11.88 3.28 26.57
N VAL A 99 -11.12 3.47 27.65
CA VAL A 99 -9.93 4.33 27.63
C VAL A 99 -8.85 3.79 26.69
N CYS A 100 -8.62 2.47 26.72
CA CYS A 100 -7.60 1.86 25.87
C CYS A 100 -7.99 1.91 24.39
N PHE A 101 -9.23 1.54 24.05
CA PHE A 101 -9.72 1.58 22.68
C PHE A 101 -9.77 3.01 22.12
N GLY A 102 -10.10 4.02 22.94
CA GLY A 102 -10.06 5.41 22.51
C GLY A 102 -8.67 5.82 22.01
N LYS A 103 -7.63 5.51 22.78
CA LYS A 103 -6.23 5.74 22.35
C LYS A 103 -5.86 4.92 21.12
N ALA A 104 -6.36 3.70 21.03
CA ALA A 104 -6.09 2.82 19.89
C ALA A 104 -6.67 3.41 18.60
N VAL A 105 -7.88 3.98 18.65
CA VAL A 105 -8.53 4.66 17.52
C VAL A 105 -7.74 5.90 17.10
N GLU A 106 -7.33 6.76 18.04
CA GLU A 106 -6.52 7.96 17.72
C GLU A 106 -5.24 7.60 16.94
N VAL A 107 -4.53 6.56 17.37
CA VAL A 107 -3.31 6.09 16.69
C VAL A 107 -3.63 5.49 15.32
N THR A 108 -4.69 4.69 15.23
CA THR A 108 -5.12 4.08 13.97
C THR A 108 -5.55 5.13 12.95
N ASP A 109 -6.30 6.16 13.35
CA ASP A 109 -6.71 7.26 12.47
C ASP A 109 -5.51 8.07 11.98
N GLN A 110 -4.53 8.32 12.85
CA GLN A 110 -3.29 8.99 12.44
C GLN A 110 -2.48 8.15 11.45
N ASN A 111 -2.42 6.84 11.63
CA ASN A 111 -1.75 5.91 10.71
C ASN A 111 -2.46 5.89 9.35
N LEU A 112 -3.79 5.74 9.36
CA LEU A 112 -4.61 5.76 8.15
C LEU A 112 -4.44 7.08 7.40
N LYS A 113 -4.60 8.22 8.07
CA LYS A 113 -4.43 9.54 7.45
C LYS A 113 -3.07 9.69 6.78
N SER A 114 -2.00 9.28 7.47
CA SER A 114 -0.64 9.36 6.93
C SER A 114 -0.46 8.46 5.70
N TYR A 115 -1.15 7.31 5.68
CA TYR A 115 -1.14 6.37 4.56
C TYR A 115 -1.91 6.93 3.34
N GLU A 116 -3.12 7.44 3.56
CA GLU A 116 -3.95 8.10 2.55
C GLU A 116 -3.25 9.32 1.95
N ASP A 117 -2.68 10.19 2.79
CA ASP A 117 -1.94 11.38 2.35
C ASP A 117 -0.76 11.00 1.44
N ALA A 118 -0.07 9.89 1.74
CA ALA A 118 1.03 9.39 0.92
C ALA A 118 0.55 8.81 -0.43
N ILE A 119 -0.54 8.04 -0.45
CA ILE A 119 -1.17 7.53 -1.68
C ILE A 119 -1.62 8.70 -2.54
N ARG A 120 -2.36 9.65 -1.96
CA ARG A 120 -2.83 10.86 -2.62
C ARG A 120 -1.67 11.67 -3.22
N ALA A 121 -0.59 11.84 -2.48
CA ALA A 121 0.60 12.53 -2.97
C ALA A 121 1.30 11.78 -4.12
N LEU A 122 1.33 10.44 -4.08
CA LEU A 122 1.87 9.61 -5.16
C LEU A 122 1.02 9.72 -6.44
N LEU A 123 -0.31 9.69 -6.32
CA LEU A 123 -1.23 9.90 -7.43
C LEU A 123 -1.05 11.29 -8.05
N GLY A 124 -0.80 12.31 -7.23
CA GLY A 124 -0.58 13.69 -7.67
C GLY A 124 0.82 14.01 -8.23
N LEU A 125 1.75 13.04 -8.31
CA LEU A 125 3.08 13.30 -8.86
C LEU A 125 3.01 13.64 -10.36
N LYS A 126 3.57 14.80 -10.72
CA LYS A 126 3.67 15.27 -12.12
C LYS A 126 4.95 14.75 -12.76
N TYR A 127 4.80 14.02 -13.85
CA TYR A 127 5.92 13.56 -14.67
C TYR A 127 6.21 14.56 -15.79
N PRO A 128 7.48 14.77 -16.15
CA PRO A 128 7.80 15.52 -17.36
C PRO A 128 7.14 14.84 -18.56
N ASP A 129 6.56 15.62 -19.46
CA ASP A 129 6.00 15.09 -20.70
C ASP A 129 7.15 14.61 -21.59
N LEU A 130 7.29 13.29 -21.70
CA LEU A 130 8.35 12.65 -22.49
C LEU A 130 7.92 12.40 -23.94
N THR A 131 6.62 12.46 -24.21
CA THR A 131 6.05 12.02 -25.50
C THR A 131 5.52 13.17 -26.34
N GLY A 132 5.17 14.32 -25.73
CA GLY A 132 4.69 15.52 -26.42
C GLY A 132 3.40 15.32 -27.23
N GLY A 133 2.77 14.15 -27.10
CA GLY A 133 1.63 13.71 -27.89
C GLY A 133 0.38 13.50 -27.03
N PRO A 134 -0.81 13.54 -27.65
CA PRO A 134 -2.05 13.32 -26.91
C PRO A 134 -2.09 11.90 -26.32
N PRO A 135 -2.80 11.70 -25.19
CA PRO A 135 -2.97 10.38 -24.59
C PRO A 135 -3.53 9.40 -25.62
N VAL A 136 -2.87 8.26 -25.81
CA VAL A 136 -3.37 7.19 -26.67
C VAL A 136 -4.41 6.38 -25.89
N PRO A 137 -5.67 6.28 -26.35
CA PRO A 137 -6.68 5.47 -25.68
C PRO A 137 -6.28 3.99 -25.65
N GLY A 138 -6.33 3.38 -24.47
CA GLY A 138 -6.17 1.94 -24.31
C GLY A 138 -7.51 1.19 -24.42
N PRO A 139 -7.51 -0.14 -24.23
CA PRO A 139 -8.73 -0.95 -24.19
C PRO A 139 -9.76 -0.49 -23.13
N GLY A 140 -9.28 0.13 -22.05
CA GLY A 140 -10.12 0.74 -21.01
C GLY A 140 -10.52 2.20 -21.26
N GLY A 141 -10.22 2.76 -22.44
CA GLY A 141 -10.45 4.15 -22.78
C GLY A 141 -9.24 5.05 -22.55
N VAL A 142 -9.49 6.36 -22.45
CA VAL A 142 -8.46 7.36 -22.17
C VAL A 142 -8.07 7.26 -20.70
N ALA A 143 -6.78 7.15 -20.42
CA ALA A 143 -6.28 7.18 -19.05
C ALA A 143 -6.68 8.50 -18.37
N LEU A 144 -7.05 8.43 -17.09
CA LEU A 144 -7.35 9.61 -16.29
C LEU A 144 -6.12 10.53 -16.20
N THR A 145 -6.36 11.83 -16.12
CA THR A 145 -5.31 12.77 -15.73
C THR A 145 -4.97 12.58 -14.25
N ARG A 146 -3.79 13.05 -13.83
CA ARG A 146 -3.38 12.97 -12.41
C ARG A 146 -4.35 13.68 -11.48
N GLU A 147 -4.89 14.82 -11.92
CA GLU A 147 -5.91 15.56 -11.19
C GLU A 147 -7.22 14.75 -11.07
N GLN A 148 -7.58 13.99 -12.11
CA GLN A 148 -8.74 13.10 -12.06
C GLN A 148 -8.50 11.88 -11.15
N ASP A 149 -7.32 11.27 -11.18
CA ASP A 149 -6.94 10.18 -10.26
C ASP A 149 -7.06 10.62 -8.80
N VAL A 150 -6.51 11.80 -8.47
CA VAL A 150 -6.59 12.35 -7.10
C VAL A 150 -8.03 12.67 -6.71
N ALA A 151 -8.83 13.22 -7.62
CA ALA A 151 -10.23 13.54 -7.33
C ALA A 151 -11.08 12.28 -7.11
N GLU A 152 -10.83 11.21 -7.86
CA GLU A 152 -11.50 9.92 -7.67
C GLU A 152 -11.10 9.30 -6.33
N PHE A 153 -9.81 9.33 -5.99
CA PHE A 153 -9.33 8.89 -4.67
C PHE A 153 -10.02 9.68 -3.54
N ASP A 154 -9.97 11.01 -3.59
CA ASP A 154 -10.60 11.88 -2.58
C ASP A 154 -12.11 11.59 -2.44
N HIS A 155 -12.80 11.28 -3.55
CA HIS A 155 -14.22 10.93 -3.53
C HIS A 155 -14.50 9.58 -2.87
N VAL A 156 -13.74 8.55 -3.23
CA VAL A 156 -13.89 7.19 -2.67
C VAL A 156 -13.60 7.19 -1.18
N GLU A 157 -12.52 7.85 -0.74
CA GLU A 157 -12.16 7.92 0.69
C GLU A 157 -13.24 8.68 1.49
N GLN A 158 -13.82 9.73 0.93
CA GLN A 158 -14.94 10.44 1.58
C GLN A 158 -16.15 9.51 1.80
N LEU A 159 -16.52 8.72 0.80
CA LEU A 159 -17.62 7.76 0.91
C LEU A 159 -17.28 6.66 1.93
N TRP A 160 -16.05 6.18 1.92
CA TRP A 160 -15.59 5.17 2.86
C TRP A 160 -15.61 5.66 4.31
N HIS A 161 -15.16 6.90 4.59
CA HIS A 161 -15.27 7.47 5.93
C HIS A 161 -16.72 7.60 6.40
N SER A 162 -17.64 7.92 5.50
CA SER A 162 -19.07 7.96 5.81
C SER A 162 -19.62 6.57 6.16
N TYR A 163 -19.14 5.53 5.47
CA TYR A 163 -19.46 4.14 5.77
C TYR A 163 -18.88 3.68 7.12
N LEU A 164 -17.62 4.04 7.41
CA LEU A 164 -16.95 3.78 8.69
C LEU A 164 -17.76 4.33 9.86
N ASP A 165 -18.13 5.62 9.80
CA ASP A 165 -18.92 6.28 10.84
C ASP A 165 -20.28 5.61 11.06
N ALA A 166 -20.99 5.32 9.96
CA ALA A 166 -22.30 4.69 10.02
C ALA A 166 -22.25 3.28 10.65
N LEU A 167 -21.25 2.46 10.31
CA LEU A 167 -21.12 1.12 10.87
C LEU A 167 -20.63 1.13 12.32
N SER A 168 -19.67 1.99 12.67
CA SER A 168 -19.22 2.15 14.05
C SER A 168 -20.38 2.60 14.96
N THR A 169 -21.17 3.58 14.51
CA THR A 169 -22.39 4.03 15.19
C THR A 169 -23.44 2.91 15.31
N ALA A 170 -23.62 2.10 14.27
CA ALA A 170 -24.54 0.96 14.33
C ALA A 170 -24.07 -0.08 15.38
N ALA A 171 -22.76 -0.30 15.51
CA ALA A 171 -22.19 -1.17 16.53
C ALA A 171 -22.43 -0.64 17.95
N PHE A 172 -22.31 0.68 18.18
CA PHE A 172 -22.70 1.32 19.43
C PHE A 172 -24.17 1.02 19.79
N HIS A 173 -25.08 1.25 18.83
CA HIS A 173 -26.52 1.09 19.04
C HIS A 173 -26.95 -0.36 19.28
N ARG A 174 -26.18 -1.36 18.82
CA ARG A 174 -26.48 -2.77 19.09
C ARG A 174 -26.56 -3.09 20.59
N PHE A 175 -25.89 -2.29 21.42
CA PHE A 175 -25.87 -2.38 22.88
C PHE A 175 -26.83 -1.40 23.57
N SER A 176 -27.74 -0.76 22.82
CA SER A 176 -28.72 0.20 23.35
C SER A 176 -28.07 1.33 24.19
N GLY A 177 -26.83 1.70 23.88
CA GLY A 177 -26.08 2.72 24.63
C GLY A 177 -25.64 2.29 26.04
N GLY A 178 -25.61 0.99 26.34
CA GLY A 178 -25.01 0.48 27.58
C GLY A 178 -23.52 0.81 27.69
N THR A 179 -22.92 0.62 28.88
CA THR A 179 -21.52 1.01 29.15
C THR A 179 -20.48 0.33 28.27
N GLY A 180 -20.81 -0.82 27.66
CA GLY A 180 -19.98 -1.51 26.67
C GLY A 180 -20.12 -0.98 25.23
N GLY A 181 -21.17 -0.21 24.92
CA GLY A 181 -21.41 0.34 23.59
C GLY A 181 -20.19 1.02 22.97
N PRO A 182 -19.52 1.96 23.68
CA PRO A 182 -18.32 2.63 23.17
C PRO A 182 -17.18 1.67 22.80
N SER A 183 -16.91 0.64 23.61
CA SER A 183 -15.85 -0.34 23.27
C SER A 183 -16.15 -1.11 21.99
N PHE A 184 -17.42 -1.44 21.72
CA PHE A 184 -17.79 -2.15 20.48
C PHE A 184 -17.77 -1.24 19.24
N GLU A 185 -18.17 0.02 19.40
CA GLU A 185 -18.01 1.06 18.38
C GLU A 185 -16.54 1.20 17.96
N MET A 186 -15.65 1.42 18.94
CA MET A 186 -14.23 1.59 18.68
C MET A 186 -13.56 0.31 18.16
N GLU A 187 -13.93 -0.87 18.66
CA GLU A 187 -13.43 -2.14 18.10
C GLU A 187 -13.85 -2.31 16.64
N THR A 188 -15.10 -1.97 16.30
CA THR A 188 -15.61 -1.99 14.92
C THR A 188 -14.81 -1.04 14.04
N HIS A 189 -14.60 0.19 14.52
CA HIS A 189 -13.80 1.20 13.83
C HIS A 189 -12.40 0.69 13.50
N LEU A 190 -11.67 0.15 14.49
CA LEU A 190 -10.32 -0.38 14.30
C LEU A 190 -10.27 -1.48 13.24
N ARG A 191 -11.23 -2.42 13.27
CA ARG A 191 -11.29 -3.52 12.30
C ARG A 191 -11.54 -3.01 10.88
N LEU A 192 -12.46 -2.07 10.72
CA LEU A 192 -12.81 -1.51 9.41
C LEU A 192 -11.64 -0.72 8.82
N VAL A 193 -10.97 0.11 9.63
CA VAL A 193 -9.77 0.85 9.17
C VAL A 193 -8.68 -0.11 8.70
N ARG A 194 -8.38 -1.18 9.46
CA ARG A 194 -7.34 -2.15 9.09
C ARG A 194 -7.67 -2.91 7.80
N SER A 195 -8.93 -3.30 7.62
CA SER A 195 -9.41 -3.90 6.36
C SER A 195 -9.19 -2.95 5.20
N HIS A 196 -9.61 -1.69 5.35
CA HIS A 196 -9.48 -0.68 4.31
C HIS A 196 -8.03 -0.39 3.95
N MET A 197 -7.13 -0.26 4.92
CA MET A 197 -5.69 -0.11 4.66
C MET A 197 -5.14 -1.29 3.84
N THR A 198 -5.62 -2.51 4.10
CA THR A 198 -5.23 -3.72 3.32
C THR A 198 -5.80 -3.69 1.90
N GLU A 199 -7.04 -3.23 1.75
CA GLU A 199 -7.69 -3.05 0.44
C GLU A 199 -6.96 -2.00 -0.39
N LEU A 200 -6.62 -0.85 0.20
CA LEU A 200 -5.80 0.19 -0.42
C LEU A 200 -4.40 -0.34 -0.81
N ASP A 201 -3.72 -1.11 0.05
CA ASP A 201 -2.42 -1.69 -0.28
C ASP A 201 -2.50 -2.62 -1.50
N SER A 202 -3.60 -3.37 -1.63
CA SER A 202 -3.85 -4.24 -2.77
C SER A 202 -4.22 -3.47 -4.03
N LEU A 203 -5.08 -2.45 -3.94
CA LEU A 203 -5.54 -1.66 -5.09
C LEU A 203 -4.40 -0.82 -5.67
N TYR A 204 -3.56 -0.26 -4.80
CA TYR A 204 -2.45 0.61 -5.16
C TYR A 204 -1.09 -0.10 -5.14
N GLU A 205 -1.06 -1.44 -5.18
CA GLU A 205 0.19 -2.22 -5.11
C GLU A 205 1.25 -1.72 -6.10
N MET A 206 0.85 -1.50 -7.35
CA MET A 206 1.75 -0.99 -8.40
C MET A 206 2.30 0.40 -8.05
N LEU A 207 1.46 1.29 -7.51
CA LEU A 207 1.86 2.63 -7.12
C LEU A 207 2.82 2.60 -5.91
N LEU A 208 2.59 1.69 -4.97
CA LEU A 208 3.29 1.60 -3.69
C LEU A 208 4.62 0.82 -3.78
N ARG A 209 4.75 -0.13 -4.71
CA ARG A 209 5.89 -1.07 -4.75
C ARG A 209 6.81 -0.96 -5.97
N HIS A 210 6.37 -0.34 -7.07
CA HIS A 210 7.09 -0.33 -8.36
C HIS A 210 7.48 1.06 -8.85
#